data_AF-A0A958RUX0-F1
#
_entry.id   AF-A0A958RUX0-F1
#
_cell.length_a   1.000
_cell.length_b   1.000
_cell.length_c   1.000
_cell.angle_alpha   90.00
_cell.angle_beta   90.00
_cell.angle_gamma   90.00
#
_symmetry.space_group_name_H-M   'P 1'
#
loop_
_entity.id
_entity.type
_entity.pdbx_description
1 polymer ?
#
loop_
_entity_poly.entity_id
_entity_poly.type
_entity_poly.pdbx_seq_one_letter_code
_entity_poly.pdbx_strand_id
1 'polypeptide(L)'
;DLMASESMSLLERDLQSRISGLAYGLGQTILMLVSQNNFDLAIKELEGLKKTHSKLPILYKKSGRYIDHCVELVSAIKMKKSFPNLRLLPVSKQEEMRDRVIYHFEDLKRSLKQIEKLEASIRLSDSRSTLWVIRSFAISVFAVVAWAIAIEAYRSMGKPSQVLMEDLTKLFFEVFGL
;
A
#
# COMPACT_ATOMS: atom_id res chain seq x y z
N ASP A 1 -35.92 -9.45 30.52
CA ASP A 1 -35.59 -9.46 29.08
C ASP A 1 -35.31 -8.11 28.44
N LEU A 2 -36.02 -7.02 28.78
CA LEU A 2 -35.81 -5.69 28.19
C LEU A 2 -34.39 -5.11 28.39
N MET A 3 -33.85 -5.16 29.61
CA MET A 3 -32.55 -4.53 29.96
C MET A 3 -31.34 -5.10 29.18
N ALA A 4 -31.33 -6.41 28.93
CA ALA A 4 -30.23 -7.05 28.19
C ALA A 4 -30.34 -6.86 26.67
N SER A 5 -31.56 -6.71 26.16
CA SER A 5 -31.80 -6.32 24.76
C SER A 5 -31.36 -4.88 24.54
N GLU A 6 -31.66 -4.01 25.50
CA GLU A 6 -31.28 -2.60 25.48
C GLU A 6 -29.75 -2.43 25.53
N SER A 7 -29.06 -3.12 26.44
CA SER A 7 -27.59 -3.05 26.55
C SER A 7 -26.86 -3.50 25.28
N MET A 8 -27.34 -4.56 24.62
CA MET A 8 -26.80 -5.02 23.33
C MET A 8 -27.05 -4.01 22.20
N SER A 9 -28.23 -3.40 22.15
CA SER A 9 -28.54 -2.36 21.16
C SER A 9 -27.68 -1.10 21.35
N LEU A 10 -27.37 -0.74 22.60
CA LEU A 10 -26.46 0.36 22.91
C LEU A 10 -25.02 0.06 22.50
N LEU A 11 -24.57 -1.19 22.68
CA LEU A 11 -23.27 -1.63 22.21
C LEU A 11 -23.18 -1.55 20.68
N GLU A 12 -24.20 -2.00 19.94
CA GLU A 12 -24.21 -1.91 18.48
C GLU A 12 -24.15 -0.46 17.99
N ARG A 13 -24.91 0.44 18.61
CA ARG A 13 -24.84 1.88 18.31
C ARG A 13 -23.47 2.47 18.63
N ASP A 14 -22.84 2.07 19.73
CA ASP A 14 -21.49 2.52 20.09
C ASP A 14 -20.43 1.99 19.12
N LEU A 15 -20.55 0.75 18.64
CA LEU A 15 -19.67 0.21 17.61
C LEU A 15 -19.85 0.94 16.27
N GLN A 16 -21.10 1.23 15.87
CA GLN A 16 -21.40 1.97 14.65
C GLN A 16 -20.86 3.40 14.68
N SER A 17 -21.02 4.12 15.80
CA SER A 17 -20.49 5.47 15.95
C SER A 17 -18.96 5.52 15.82
N ARG A 18 -18.27 4.45 16.24
CA ARG A 18 -16.81 4.28 16.11
C ARG A 18 -16.35 3.95 14.69
N ILE A 19 -17.25 3.54 13.80
CA ILE A 19 -16.96 3.29 12.38
C ILE A 19 -16.99 4.60 11.58
N SER A 20 -17.85 5.55 11.95
CA SER A 20 -17.96 6.88 11.32
C SER A 20 -16.62 7.62 11.35
N GLY A 21 -16.07 7.94 10.18
CA GLY A 21 -14.80 8.66 10.02
C GLY A 21 -13.63 7.81 9.48
N LEU A 22 -13.85 6.52 9.19
CA LEU A 22 -12.92 5.73 8.39
C LEU A 22 -13.11 6.00 6.89
N ALA A 23 -12.01 6.09 6.14
CA ALA A 23 -12.06 6.17 4.69
C ALA A 23 -12.60 4.86 4.10
N TYR A 24 -13.37 4.95 3.02
CA TYR A 24 -13.94 3.79 2.31
C TYR A 24 -12.83 2.78 1.96
N GLY A 25 -12.90 1.60 2.57
CA GLY A 25 -11.88 0.56 2.46
C GLY A 25 -12.36 -0.80 2.95
N LEU A 26 -11.53 -1.83 2.71
CA LEU A 26 -11.83 -3.21 3.11
C LEU A 26 -11.86 -3.34 4.64
N GLY A 27 -11.05 -2.55 5.36
CA GLY A 27 -11.10 -2.48 6.82
C GLY A 27 -12.45 -1.98 7.35
N GLN A 28 -13.06 -1.00 6.69
CA GLN A 28 -14.39 -0.50 7.07
C GLN A 28 -15.48 -1.55 6.86
N THR A 29 -15.38 -2.33 5.78
CA THR A 29 -16.32 -3.43 5.49
C THR A 29 -16.26 -4.49 6.60
N ILE A 30 -15.06 -4.89 7.02
CA ILE A 30 -14.87 -5.87 8.09
C ILE A 30 -15.43 -5.35 9.42
N LEU A 31 -15.14 -4.10 9.77
CA LEU A 31 -15.68 -3.49 11.01
C LEU A 31 -17.22 -3.41 10.99
N MET A 32 -17.81 -3.11 9.84
CA MET A 32 -19.25 -3.11 9.66
C MET A 32 -19.84 -4.52 9.86
N LEU A 33 -19.24 -5.55 9.25
CA LEU A 33 -19.68 -6.95 9.43
C LEU A 33 -19.61 -7.38 10.90
N VAL A 34 -18.53 -7.02 11.61
CA VAL A 34 -18.38 -7.30 13.05
C VAL A 34 -19.43 -6.56 13.88
N SER A 35 -19.75 -5.31 13.54
CA SER A 35 -20.80 -4.56 14.25
C SER A 35 -22.18 -5.18 14.08
N GLN A 36 -22.46 -5.75 12.91
CA GLN A 36 -23.72 -6.41 12.55
C GLN A 36 -23.80 -7.87 13.01
N ASN A 37 -22.84 -8.35 13.80
CA ASN A 37 -22.72 -9.76 14.24
C ASN A 37 -22.48 -10.78 13.11
N ASN A 38 -22.09 -10.33 11.92
CA ASN A 38 -21.75 -11.19 10.77
C ASN A 38 -20.27 -11.64 10.85
N PHE A 39 -19.91 -12.32 11.93
CA PHE A 39 -18.51 -12.70 12.21
C PHE A 39 -17.93 -13.68 11.20
N ASP A 40 -18.73 -14.64 10.73
CA ASP A 40 -18.26 -15.66 9.78
C ASP A 40 -17.91 -15.05 8.42
N LEU A 41 -18.70 -14.07 7.98
CA LEU A 41 -18.38 -13.28 6.79
C LEU A 41 -17.12 -12.43 7.01
N ALA A 42 -16.98 -11.79 8.17
CA ALA A 42 -15.80 -10.99 8.48
C ALA A 42 -14.50 -11.82 8.46
N ILE A 43 -14.54 -13.05 9.00
CA ILE A 43 -13.40 -13.99 8.95
C ILE A 43 -13.11 -14.40 7.50
N LYS A 44 -14.16 -14.72 6.72
CA LYS A 44 -14.00 -15.09 5.31
C LYS A 44 -13.36 -13.97 4.47
N GLU A 45 -13.75 -12.72 4.71
CA GLU A 45 -13.13 -11.55 4.07
C GLU A 45 -11.65 -11.39 4.46
N LEU A 46 -11.31 -11.57 5.75
CA LEU A 46 -9.92 -11.56 6.23
C LEU A 46 -9.07 -12.69 5.62
N GLU A 47 -9.61 -13.89 5.48
CA GLU A 47 -8.94 -15.00 4.81
C GLU A 47 -8.78 -14.75 3.30
N GLY A 48 -9.79 -14.13 2.67
CA GLY A 48 -9.72 -13.69 1.28
C GLY A 48 -8.61 -12.65 1.05
N LEU A 49 -8.47 -11.71 1.99
CA LEU A 49 -7.36 -10.77 2.06
C LEU A 49 -6.01 -11.49 2.16
N LYS A 50 -5.88 -12.47 3.06
CA LYS A 50 -4.66 -13.27 3.22
C LYS A 50 -4.25 -13.96 1.91
N LYS A 51 -5.21 -14.56 1.20
CA LYS A 51 -5.00 -15.21 -0.11
C LYS A 51 -4.61 -14.22 -1.21
N THR A 52 -5.15 -13.02 -1.15
CA THR A 52 -4.75 -11.95 -2.08
C THR A 52 -3.32 -11.52 -1.79
N HIS A 53 -2.96 -11.39 -0.52
CA HIS A 53 -1.63 -10.96 -0.11
C HIS A 53 -0.56 -12.01 -0.34
N SER A 54 -0.89 -13.30 -0.30
CA SER A 54 0.05 -14.38 -0.63
C SER A 54 0.56 -14.33 -2.07
N LYS A 55 -0.14 -13.62 -2.98
CA LYS A 55 0.36 -13.37 -4.34
C LYS A 55 1.56 -12.41 -4.38
N LEU A 56 1.76 -11.62 -3.32
CA LEU A 56 2.84 -10.65 -3.17
C LEU A 56 3.69 -11.03 -1.94
N PRO A 57 4.82 -11.75 -2.13
CA PRO A 57 5.60 -12.31 -1.02
C PRO A 57 6.03 -11.27 0.05
N ILE A 58 6.36 -10.04 -0.39
CA ILE A 58 6.76 -8.93 0.47
C ILE A 58 5.58 -8.44 1.33
N LEU A 59 4.38 -8.37 0.73
CA LEU A 59 3.15 -7.98 1.41
C LEU A 59 2.77 -9.07 2.42
N TYR A 60 2.73 -10.33 1.99
CA TYR A 60 2.39 -11.47 2.84
C TYR A 60 3.25 -11.57 4.10
N LYS A 61 4.58 -11.43 3.98
CA LYS A 61 5.49 -11.52 5.12
C LYS A 61 5.22 -10.43 6.17
N LYS A 62 4.78 -9.24 5.74
CA LYS A 62 4.53 -8.11 6.63
C LYS A 62 3.08 -8.07 7.14
N SER A 63 2.10 -8.32 6.29
CA SER A 63 0.67 -8.22 6.62
C SER A 63 0.09 -9.51 7.21
N GLY A 64 0.67 -10.68 6.92
CA GLY A 64 0.08 -11.98 7.26
C GLY A 64 -0.18 -12.10 8.76
N ARG A 65 0.79 -11.71 9.60
CA ARG A 65 0.65 -11.72 11.06
C ARG A 65 -0.46 -10.78 11.55
N TYR A 66 -0.64 -9.62 10.90
CA TYR A 66 -1.72 -8.70 11.25
C TYR A 66 -3.09 -9.25 10.87
N ILE A 67 -3.19 -9.92 9.72
CA ILE A 67 -4.43 -10.56 9.28
C ILE A 67 -4.80 -11.70 10.24
N ASP A 68 -3.84 -12.52 10.64
CA ASP A 68 -4.05 -13.60 11.60
C ASP A 68 -4.51 -13.04 12.96
N HIS A 69 -3.88 -11.96 13.44
CA HIS A 69 -4.31 -11.24 14.65
C HIS A 69 -5.74 -10.68 14.51
N CYS A 70 -6.10 -10.12 13.35
CA CYS A 70 -7.48 -9.66 13.09
C CYS A 70 -8.49 -10.81 13.18
N VAL A 71 -8.17 -12.00 12.67
CA VAL A 71 -9.05 -13.19 12.76
C VAL A 71 -9.25 -13.62 14.21
N GLU A 72 -8.17 -13.63 15.00
CA GLU A 72 -8.23 -13.92 16.44
C GLU A 72 -9.11 -12.91 17.19
N LEU A 73 -8.96 -11.61 16.90
CA LEU A 73 -9.78 -10.55 17.48
C LEU A 73 -11.27 -10.71 17.14
N VAL A 74 -11.61 -10.99 15.88
CA VAL A 74 -13.00 -11.24 15.47
C VAL A 74 -13.58 -12.46 16.19
N SER A 75 -12.79 -13.53 16.32
CA SER A 75 -13.19 -14.74 17.04
C SER A 75 -13.41 -14.49 18.54
N ALA A 76 -12.54 -13.67 19.16
CA ALA A 76 -12.68 -13.26 20.55
C ALA A 76 -13.94 -12.40 20.78
N ILE A 77 -14.25 -11.49 19.85
CA ILE A 77 -15.47 -10.69 19.90
C ILE A 77 -16.71 -11.58 19.76
N LYS A 78 -16.70 -12.52 18.81
CA LYS A 78 -17.78 -13.51 18.62
C LYS A 78 -18.03 -14.29 19.91
N MET A 79 -16.98 -14.84 20.52
CA MET A 79 -17.10 -15.62 21.75
C MET A 79 -17.70 -14.81 22.91
N LYS A 80 -17.33 -13.53 23.04
CA LYS A 80 -17.83 -12.65 24.11
C LYS A 80 -19.27 -12.20 23.87
N LYS A 81 -19.65 -11.87 22.63
CA LYS A 81 -21.04 -11.49 22.30
C LYS A 81 -21.99 -12.69 22.35
N SER A 82 -21.53 -13.88 21.99
CA SER A 82 -22.31 -15.12 21.99
C SER A 82 -22.24 -15.90 23.31
N PHE A 83 -21.75 -15.28 24.39
CA PHE A 83 -21.57 -15.97 25.66
C PHE A 83 -22.93 -16.44 26.22
N PRO A 84 -23.11 -17.75 26.47
CA PRO A 84 -24.37 -18.28 26.97
C PRO A 84 -24.62 -17.74 28.38
N ASN A 85 -25.88 -17.45 28.70
CA ASN A 85 -26.28 -16.96 30.03
C ASN A 85 -25.61 -15.64 30.47
N LEU A 86 -25.16 -14.78 29.53
CA LEU A 86 -24.64 -13.45 29.86
C LEU A 86 -25.59 -12.65 30.76
N ARG A 87 -26.91 -12.87 30.59
CA ARG A 87 -27.98 -12.22 31.36
C ARG A 87 -28.07 -12.67 32.82
N LEU A 88 -27.56 -13.87 33.14
CA LEU A 88 -27.55 -14.41 34.51
C LEU A 88 -26.33 -13.92 35.31
N LEU A 89 -25.37 -13.25 34.64
CA LEU A 89 -24.19 -12.71 35.29
C LEU A 89 -24.51 -11.39 36.02
N PRO A 90 -23.75 -11.07 37.10
CA PRO A 90 -23.80 -9.75 37.73
C PRO A 90 -23.55 -8.62 36.73
N VAL A 91 -24.19 -7.46 36.95
CA VAL A 91 -24.06 -6.27 36.07
C VAL A 91 -22.59 -5.88 35.85
N SER A 92 -21.77 -5.93 36.90
CA SER A 92 -20.33 -5.65 36.82
C SER A 92 -19.58 -6.57 35.85
N LYS A 93 -19.99 -7.85 35.75
CA LYS A 93 -19.40 -8.80 34.79
C LYS A 93 -19.92 -8.60 33.37
N GLN A 94 -21.17 -8.15 33.21
CA GLN A 94 -21.70 -7.78 31.89
C GLN A 94 -20.98 -6.55 31.34
N GLU A 95 -20.70 -5.55 32.20
CA GLU A 95 -19.94 -4.36 31.86
C GLU A 95 -18.49 -4.70 31.51
N GLU A 96 -17.81 -5.53 32.30
CA GLU A 96 -16.45 -6.00 31.99
C GLU A 96 -16.37 -6.70 30.61
N MET A 97 -17.36 -7.54 30.28
CA MET A 97 -17.42 -8.19 28.97
C MET A 97 -17.64 -7.19 27.83
N ARG A 98 -18.50 -6.19 28.05
CA ARG A 98 -18.74 -5.11 27.10
C ARG A 98 -17.46 -4.30 26.84
N ASP A 99 -16.75 -3.92 27.88
CA ASP A 99 -15.49 -3.17 27.77
C ASP A 99 -14.42 -3.97 27.03
N ARG A 100 -14.35 -5.29 27.28
CA ARG A 100 -13.46 -6.17 26.53
C ARG A 100 -13.82 -6.24 25.05
N VAL A 101 -15.11 -6.30 24.71
CA VAL A 101 -15.55 -6.27 23.29
C VAL A 101 -15.13 -4.96 22.63
N ILE A 102 -15.34 -3.82 23.28
CA ILE A 102 -14.94 -2.50 22.76
C ILE A 102 -13.42 -2.46 22.58
N TYR A 103 -12.66 -2.96 23.55
CA TYR A 103 -11.20 -3.03 23.47
C TYR A 103 -10.72 -3.85 22.26
N HIS A 104 -11.26 -5.07 22.06
CA HIS A 104 -10.91 -5.90 20.91
C HIS A 104 -11.33 -5.27 19.58
N PHE A 105 -12.45 -4.54 19.56
CA PHE A 105 -12.92 -3.83 18.37
C PHE A 105 -12.00 -2.65 17.98
N GLU A 106 -11.55 -1.88 18.97
CA GLU A 106 -10.57 -0.81 18.72
C GLU A 106 -9.20 -1.36 18.28
N ASP A 107 -8.77 -2.49 18.83
CA ASP A 107 -7.53 -3.14 18.40
C ASP A 107 -7.65 -3.70 16.96
N LEU A 108 -8.82 -4.24 16.61
CA LEU A 108 -9.14 -4.68 15.25
C LEU A 108 -9.06 -3.49 14.28
N LYS A 109 -9.67 -2.36 14.63
CA LYS A 109 -9.62 -1.12 13.84
C LYS A 109 -8.19 -0.63 13.63
N ARG A 110 -7.35 -0.66 14.67
CA ARG A 110 -5.93 -0.28 14.57
C ARG A 110 -5.14 -1.21 13.66
N SER A 111 -5.34 -2.51 13.81
CA SER A 111 -4.67 -3.54 13.02
C SER A 111 -5.03 -3.46 11.54
N LEU A 112 -6.32 -3.29 11.22
CA LEU A 112 -6.80 -3.07 9.85
C LEU A 112 -6.17 -1.81 9.22
N LYS A 113 -6.09 -0.70 9.98
CA LYS A 113 -5.44 0.52 9.51
C LYS A 113 -3.94 0.34 9.23
N GLN A 114 -3.26 -0.54 9.97
CA GLN A 114 -1.86 -0.87 9.68
C GLN A 114 -1.72 -1.67 8.38
N ILE A 115 -2.63 -2.62 8.12
CA ILE A 115 -2.68 -3.39 6.87
C ILE A 115 -2.89 -2.44 5.69
N GLU A 116 -3.87 -1.53 5.76
CA GLU A 116 -4.14 -0.55 4.70
C GLU A 116 -2.96 0.38 4.43
N LYS A 117 -2.28 0.85 5.49
CA LYS A 117 -1.04 1.66 5.35
C LYS A 117 0.06 0.87 4.64
N LEU A 118 0.19 -0.41 4.95
CA LEU A 118 1.19 -1.28 4.34
C LEU A 118 0.91 -1.47 2.85
N GLU A 119 -0.34 -1.74 2.48
CA GLU A 119 -0.78 -1.83 1.08
C GLU A 119 -0.52 -0.51 0.32
N ALA A 120 -0.91 0.62 0.90
CA ALA A 120 -0.66 1.93 0.32
C ALA A 120 0.84 2.19 0.12
N SER A 121 1.69 1.80 1.08
CA SER A 121 3.14 1.96 0.99
C SER A 121 3.75 1.19 -0.18
N ILE A 122 3.24 -0.02 -0.46
CA ILE A 122 3.72 -0.86 -1.55
C ILE A 122 3.24 -0.35 -2.91
N ARG A 123 1.98 0.09 -3.01
CA ARG A 123 1.48 0.75 -4.24
C ARG A 123 2.30 2.00 -4.58
N LEU A 124 2.68 2.77 -3.56
CA LEU A 124 3.53 3.94 -3.75
C LEU A 124 4.96 3.57 -4.15
N SER A 125 5.53 2.48 -3.60
CA SER A 125 6.87 2.04 -4.00
C SER A 125 6.94 1.60 -5.45
N ASP A 126 5.92 0.87 -5.93
CA ASP A 126 5.87 0.43 -7.32
C ASP A 126 5.78 1.62 -8.28
N SER A 127 4.92 2.60 -7.94
CA SER A 127 4.76 3.84 -8.71
C SER A 127 6.06 4.66 -8.80
N ARG A 128 6.82 4.72 -7.69
CA ARG A 128 8.13 5.39 -7.68
C ARG A 128 9.12 4.68 -8.58
N SER A 129 9.24 3.36 -8.48
CA SER A 129 10.16 2.58 -9.32
C SER A 129 9.90 2.79 -10.81
N THR A 130 8.64 2.83 -11.26
CA THR A 130 8.31 3.15 -12.66
C THR A 130 8.77 4.55 -13.08
N LEU A 131 8.67 5.56 -12.20
CA LEU A 131 9.16 6.90 -12.49
C LEU A 131 10.68 6.93 -12.66
N TRP A 132 11.42 6.18 -11.83
CA TRP A 132 12.87 6.04 -11.98
C TRP A 132 13.24 5.42 -13.34
N VAL A 133 12.54 4.35 -13.74
CA VAL A 133 12.76 3.70 -15.03
C VAL A 133 12.49 4.65 -16.20
N ILE A 134 11.37 5.39 -16.17
CA ILE A 134 11.04 6.37 -17.22
C ILE A 134 12.10 7.46 -17.30
N ARG A 135 12.56 7.97 -16.15
CA ARG A 135 13.61 9.00 -16.09
C ARG A 135 14.93 8.47 -16.65
N SER A 136 15.34 7.26 -16.28
CA SER A 136 16.55 6.62 -16.80
C SER A 136 16.46 6.37 -18.30
N PHE A 137 15.30 5.95 -18.79
CA PHE A 137 15.05 5.78 -20.22
C PHE A 137 15.18 7.10 -20.99
N ALA A 138 14.58 8.18 -20.49
CA ALA A 138 14.68 9.50 -21.09
C ALA A 138 16.14 10.01 -21.15
N ILE A 139 16.90 9.83 -20.07
CA ILE A 139 18.32 10.20 -20.01
C ILE A 139 19.14 9.36 -21.00
N SER A 140 18.86 8.06 -21.11
CA SER A 140 19.53 7.17 -22.08
C SER A 140 19.28 7.61 -23.52
N VAL A 141 18.03 7.91 -23.89
CA VAL A 141 17.70 8.42 -25.23
C VAL A 141 18.44 9.73 -25.51
N PHE A 142 18.42 10.66 -24.55
CA PHE A 142 19.12 11.94 -24.70
C PHE A 142 20.64 11.75 -24.86
N ALA A 143 21.25 10.84 -24.10
CA ALA A 143 22.67 10.53 -24.21
C ALA A 143 23.04 9.97 -25.59
N VAL A 144 22.22 9.08 -26.16
CA VAL A 144 22.43 8.53 -27.52
C VAL A 144 22.34 9.64 -28.57
N VAL A 145 21.34 10.52 -28.47
CA VAL A 145 21.18 11.65 -29.39
C VAL A 145 22.36 12.62 -29.28
N ALA A 146 22.76 12.98 -28.06
CA ALA A 146 23.91 13.85 -27.82
C ALA A 146 25.21 13.23 -28.36
N TRP A 147 25.39 11.93 -28.21
CA TRP A 147 26.54 11.20 -28.76
C TRP A 147 26.55 11.19 -30.30
N ALA A 148 25.40 10.97 -30.93
CA ALA A 148 25.26 11.03 -32.38
C ALA A 148 25.59 12.43 -32.92
N ILE A 149 25.08 13.48 -32.26
CA ILE A 149 25.41 14.88 -32.60
C ILE A 149 26.90 15.14 -32.43
N ALA A 150 27.52 14.66 -31.34
CA ALA A 150 28.95 14.82 -31.11
C ALA A 150 29.78 14.17 -32.22
N ILE A 151 29.47 12.94 -32.63
CA ILE A 151 30.13 12.27 -33.76
C ILE A 151 30.00 13.08 -35.04
N GLU A 152 28.81 13.57 -35.35
CA GLU A 152 28.57 14.36 -36.56
C GLU A 152 29.32 15.69 -36.53
N ALA A 153 29.36 16.37 -35.37
CA ALA A 153 30.14 17.59 -35.18
C ALA A 153 31.63 17.35 -35.41
N TYR A 154 32.20 16.27 -34.82
CA TYR A 154 33.61 15.91 -35.05
C TYR A 154 33.90 15.61 -36.53
N ARG A 155 33.01 14.90 -37.23
CA ARG A 155 33.14 14.64 -38.67
C ARG A 155 33.03 15.92 -39.50
N SER A 156 32.08 16.79 -39.17
CA SER A 156 31.87 18.05 -39.88
C SER A 156 33.04 19.02 -39.70
N MET A 157 33.68 19.05 -38.52
CA MET A 157 34.88 19.86 -38.28
C MET A 157 36.13 19.26 -38.96
N GLY A 158 36.19 17.95 -39.16
CA GLY A 158 37.29 17.29 -39.87
C GLY A 158 37.34 17.56 -41.38
N LYS A 159 36.22 17.96 -42.00
CA LYS A 159 36.18 18.29 -43.45
C LYS A 159 36.86 19.62 -43.80
N PRO A 160 36.60 20.76 -43.12
CA PRO A 160 37.28 22.02 -43.43
C PRO A 160 38.77 22.00 -43.08
N SER A 161 39.21 21.20 -42.10
CA SER A 161 40.65 21.08 -41.79
C SER A 161 41.43 20.34 -42.88
N GLN A 162 40.81 19.38 -43.58
CA GLN A 162 41.41 18.74 -44.74
C GLN A 162 41.54 19.70 -45.93
N VAL A 163 40.50 20.49 -46.21
CA VAL A 163 40.55 21.51 -47.28
C VAL A 163 41.60 22.60 -46.96
N LEU A 164 41.66 23.08 -45.71
CA LEU A 164 42.67 24.06 -45.30
C LEU A 164 44.09 23.51 -45.34
N MET A 165 44.29 22.21 -45.06
CA MET A 165 45.60 21.56 -45.22
C MET A 165 45.98 21.38 -46.68
N GLU A 166 45.03 21.04 -47.56
CA GLU A 166 45.27 20.98 -49.01
C GLU A 166 45.61 22.36 -49.59
N ASP A 167 44.93 23.42 -49.16
CA ASP A 167 45.23 24.78 -49.61
C ASP A 167 46.53 25.33 -49.00
N LEU A 168 46.84 25.01 -47.73
CA LEU A 168 48.12 25.35 -47.11
C LEU A 168 49.29 24.59 -47.73
N THR A 169 49.13 23.32 -48.09
CA THR A 169 50.18 22.54 -48.75
C THR A 169 50.41 23.02 -50.18
N LYS A 170 49.36 23.42 -50.92
CA LYS A 170 49.51 24.09 -52.22
C LYS A 170 50.22 25.43 -52.12
N LEU A 171 49.81 26.30 -51.18
CA LEU A 171 50.47 27.59 -50.94
C LEU A 171 51.92 27.40 -50.48
N PHE A 172 52.19 26.40 -49.64
CA PHE A 172 53.55 26.09 -49.21
C PHE A 172 54.40 25.58 -50.38
N PHE A 173 53.85 24.76 -51.28
CA PHE A 173 54.54 24.36 -52.52
C PHE A 173 54.74 25.52 -53.49
N GLU A 174 53.81 26.47 -53.62
CA GLU A 174 54.00 27.68 -54.45
C GLU A 174 55.01 28.68 -53.86
N VAL A 175 55.07 28.81 -52.53
CA VAL A 175 55.93 29.78 -51.84
C VAL A 175 57.33 29.22 -51.56
N PHE A 176 57.46 27.92 -51.29
CA PHE A 176 58.73 27.25 -50.96
C PHE A 176 59.21 26.25 -52.03
N GLY A 177 58.46 26.04 -53.11
CA GLY A 177 58.86 25.19 -54.22
C GLY A 177 59.83 25.89 -55.17
N LEU A 178 60.92 25.19 -55.45
CA LEU A 178 61.56 25.14 -56.77
C LEU A 178 60.51 24.98 -57.89
#